data_AF-A0A925GY67-F1
#
_entry.id   AF-A0A925GY67-F1
#
_cell.length_a   1.000
_cell.length_b   1.000
_cell.length_c   1.000
_cell.angle_alpha   90.00
_cell.angle_beta   90.00
_cell.angle_gamma   90.00
#
_symmetry.space_group_name_H-M   'P 1'
#
loop_
_entity.id
_entity.type
_entity.pdbx_description
1 polymer ?
#
loop_
_entity_poly.entity_id
_entity_poly.type
_entity_poly.pdbx_seq_one_letter_code
_entity_poly.pdbx_strand_id
1 'polypeptide(L)'
;MKKVLLLLTAAATLLAAQETPFPDNAISPVIYPPPVAAFVEVKAYLGLSDAQLEQLRQILTDRDKATQEVSQRMREKQLQIRNLLTNGSNDAAQVGRLTIEVYELQKQFSVPEEQYRVRALAVLSADQKVKVGQLEQILKQTPAAYQATHLLLLNPLPPGPPQIFTGSDSLPAIQP
;
A
#
# COMPACT_ATOMS: atom_id res chain seq x y z
N MET A 1 25.32 -62.37 -34.93
CA MET A 1 25.12 -60.91 -35.14
C MET A 1 26.47 -60.20 -34.99
N LYS A 2 26.73 -59.09 -35.70
CA LYS A 2 28.09 -58.59 -35.99
C LYS A 2 28.22 -57.08 -35.76
N LYS A 3 29.31 -56.66 -35.08
CA LYS A 3 29.91 -55.29 -34.99
C LYS A 3 29.03 -54.24 -34.28
N VAL A 4 29.46 -53.47 -33.28
CA VAL A 4 30.73 -52.76 -32.97
C VAL A 4 31.00 -51.53 -33.85
N LEU A 5 30.61 -50.37 -33.26
CA LEU A 5 31.22 -49.03 -33.27
C LEU A 5 31.81 -48.44 -34.58
N LEU A 6 31.31 -47.26 -34.96
CA LEU A 6 32.14 -46.19 -35.52
C LEU A 6 31.51 -44.81 -35.29
N LEU A 7 32.28 -43.91 -34.67
CA LEU A 7 31.98 -42.48 -34.53
C LEU A 7 32.23 -41.75 -35.86
N LEU A 8 31.40 -40.79 -36.21
CA LEU A 8 31.76 -39.76 -37.18
C LEU A 8 31.07 -38.43 -36.85
N THR A 9 31.88 -37.49 -36.35
CA THR A 9 31.52 -36.09 -36.10
C THR A 9 31.32 -35.33 -37.39
N ALA A 10 30.24 -34.54 -37.47
CA ALA A 10 30.12 -33.42 -38.38
C ALA A 10 29.63 -32.20 -37.59
N ALA A 11 30.54 -31.26 -37.33
CA ALA A 11 30.19 -29.96 -36.78
C ALA A 11 29.79 -29.02 -37.92
N ALA A 12 28.60 -28.42 -37.83
CA ALA A 12 28.20 -27.30 -38.68
C ALA A 12 27.70 -26.18 -37.76
N THR A 13 28.39 -25.04 -37.82
CA THR A 13 28.16 -23.86 -36.98
C THR A 13 26.78 -23.25 -37.20
N LEU A 14 25.96 -23.17 -36.14
CA LEU A 14 24.94 -22.13 -36.03
C LEU A 14 25.60 -20.86 -35.46
N LEU A 15 25.57 -19.77 -36.22
CA LEU A 15 25.87 -18.45 -35.73
C LEU A 15 24.96 -17.41 -36.42
N ALA A 16 23.79 -17.19 -35.84
CA ALA A 16 22.92 -16.04 -36.16
C ALA A 16 21.98 -15.73 -34.98
N ALA A 17 22.05 -14.50 -34.50
CA ALA A 17 21.02 -13.79 -33.74
C ALA A 17 20.23 -14.57 -32.66
N GLN A 18 20.81 -14.70 -31.46
CA GLN A 18 19.98 -14.56 -30.25
C GLN A 18 19.73 -13.06 -30.01
N GLU A 19 18.77 -12.51 -30.74
CA GLU A 19 18.03 -11.36 -30.21
C GLU A 19 17.28 -11.85 -28.97
N THR A 20 17.78 -11.54 -27.78
CA THR A 20 16.93 -11.55 -26.59
C THR A 20 16.07 -10.31 -26.67
N PRO A 21 14.74 -10.42 -26.87
CA PRO A 21 13.88 -9.26 -26.71
C PRO A 21 13.94 -8.93 -25.23
N PHE A 22 14.50 -7.78 -24.87
CA PHE A 22 14.25 -7.21 -23.56
C PHE A 22 12.75 -6.92 -23.50
N PRO A 23 11.96 -7.58 -22.64
CA PRO A 23 10.55 -7.25 -22.53
C PRO A 23 10.46 -5.87 -21.88
N ASP A 24 9.94 -4.89 -22.64
CA ASP A 24 9.81 -3.46 -22.25
C ASP A 24 9.00 -3.20 -20.96
N ASN A 25 8.48 -4.24 -20.32
CA ASN A 25 7.62 -4.18 -19.14
C ASN A 25 8.14 -5.04 -17.98
N ALA A 26 9.44 -4.96 -17.68
CA ALA A 26 10.00 -5.46 -16.42
C ALA A 26 9.60 -4.54 -15.23
N ILE A 27 8.29 -4.36 -15.04
CA ILE A 27 7.72 -3.90 -13.78
C ILE A 27 8.12 -4.96 -12.74
N SER A 28 9.17 -4.68 -11.97
CA SER A 28 9.51 -5.51 -10.82
C SER A 28 8.27 -5.54 -9.92
N PRO A 29 7.64 -6.71 -9.70
CA PRO A 29 6.50 -6.76 -8.81
C PRO A 29 7.02 -6.31 -7.44
N VAL A 30 6.45 -5.25 -6.89
CA VAL A 30 6.65 -4.91 -5.48
C VAL A 30 6.12 -6.13 -4.73
N ILE A 31 7.01 -7.00 -4.23
CA ILE A 31 6.57 -8.29 -3.67
C ILE A 31 5.91 -8.05 -2.33
N TYR A 32 4.86 -8.83 -2.12
CA TYR A 32 3.82 -8.55 -1.18
C TYR A 32 3.51 -9.78 -0.29
N PRO A 33 4.18 -9.93 0.87
CA PRO A 33 4.11 -11.09 1.77
C PRO A 33 2.82 -11.09 2.64
N PRO A 34 2.51 -12.21 3.33
CA PRO A 34 1.17 -12.46 3.86
C PRO A 34 0.73 -11.58 5.04
N PRO A 35 -0.58 -11.31 5.20
CA PRO A 35 -1.15 -10.48 6.27
C PRO A 35 -0.97 -11.08 7.68
N VAL A 36 -0.46 -12.30 7.80
CA VAL A 36 -0.08 -12.93 9.07
C VAL A 36 1.15 -12.25 9.70
N ALA A 37 1.96 -11.54 8.91
CA ALA A 37 3.13 -10.79 9.38
C ALA A 37 2.82 -9.33 9.80
N ALA A 38 1.59 -8.86 9.62
CA ALA A 38 1.21 -7.50 10.01
C ALA A 38 1.31 -7.33 11.54
N PHE A 39 1.94 -6.24 11.97
CA PHE A 39 2.04 -5.80 13.38
C PHE A 39 2.89 -6.68 14.34
N VAL A 40 3.68 -7.64 13.84
CA VAL A 40 4.58 -8.48 14.68
C VAL A 40 5.53 -7.62 15.53
N GLU A 41 6.24 -6.68 14.91
CA GLU A 41 7.23 -5.83 15.59
C GLU A 41 6.61 -4.91 16.65
N VAL A 42 5.46 -4.29 16.35
CA VAL A 42 4.78 -3.41 17.32
C VAL A 42 4.16 -4.21 18.48
N LYS A 43 3.67 -5.43 18.23
CA LYS A 43 3.25 -6.36 19.29
C LYS A 43 4.42 -6.73 20.21
N ALA A 44 5.58 -7.08 19.65
CA ALA A 44 6.77 -7.42 20.43
C ALA A 44 7.29 -6.21 21.23
N TYR A 45 7.46 -5.06 20.58
CA TYR A 45 7.98 -3.85 21.19
C TYR A 45 7.07 -3.31 22.32
N LEU A 46 5.77 -3.16 22.06
CA LEU A 46 4.84 -2.71 23.09
C LEU A 46 4.60 -3.78 24.16
N GLY A 47 4.69 -5.07 23.80
CA GLY A 47 4.28 -6.18 24.64
C GLY A 47 2.76 -6.31 24.68
N LEU A 48 2.11 -6.34 23.50
CA LEU A 48 0.66 -6.49 23.40
C LEU A 48 0.25 -7.94 23.63
N SER A 49 -0.80 -8.16 24.42
CA SER A 49 -1.47 -9.46 24.46
C SER A 49 -2.21 -9.74 23.14
N ASP A 50 -2.53 -11.00 22.87
CA ASP A 50 -3.33 -11.39 21.70
C ASP A 50 -4.68 -10.68 21.68
N ALA A 51 -5.33 -10.55 22.85
CA ALA A 51 -6.59 -9.84 23.00
C ALA A 51 -6.46 -8.32 22.69
N GLN A 52 -5.36 -7.69 23.09
CA GLN A 52 -5.11 -6.28 22.75
C GLN A 52 -4.85 -6.10 21.25
N LEU A 53 -4.06 -6.99 20.63
CA LEU A 53 -3.83 -6.93 19.18
C LEU A 53 -5.15 -7.11 18.41
N GLU A 54 -6.01 -8.04 18.81
CA GLU A 54 -7.27 -8.27 18.11
C GLU A 54 -8.25 -7.09 18.27
N GLN A 55 -8.33 -6.47 19.46
CA GLN A 55 -9.09 -5.24 19.66
C GLN A 55 -8.59 -4.09 18.77
N LEU A 56 -7.26 -3.94 18.61
CA LEU A 56 -6.68 -2.95 17.71
C LEU A 56 -6.99 -3.25 16.23
N ARG A 57 -7.01 -4.53 15.82
CA ARG A 57 -7.40 -4.94 14.46
C ARG A 57 -8.88 -4.67 14.18
N GLN A 58 -9.77 -4.85 15.15
CA GLN A 58 -11.17 -4.45 15.02
C GLN A 58 -11.32 -2.93 14.87
N ILE A 59 -10.60 -2.14 15.67
CA ILE A 59 -10.60 -0.66 15.57
C ILE A 59 -10.13 -0.20 14.18
N LEU A 60 -9.09 -0.84 13.62
CA LEU A 60 -8.64 -0.57 12.25
C LEU A 60 -9.71 -0.95 11.20
N THR A 61 -10.36 -2.10 11.36
CA THR A 61 -11.43 -2.56 10.46
C THR A 61 -12.62 -1.59 10.46
N ASP A 62 -13.02 -1.10 11.64
CA ASP A 62 -14.09 -0.11 11.79
C ASP A 62 -13.73 1.22 11.13
N ARG A 63 -12.48 1.68 11.30
CA ARG A 63 -11.93 2.87 10.62
C ARG A 63 -11.96 2.73 9.12
N ASP A 64 -11.48 1.60 8.61
CA ASP A 64 -11.34 1.37 7.17
C ASP A 64 -12.72 1.30 6.50
N LYS A 65 -13.70 0.66 7.15
CA LYS A 65 -15.10 0.66 6.72
C LYS A 65 -15.70 2.07 6.67
N ALA A 66 -15.52 2.87 7.72
CA ALA A 66 -16.01 4.26 7.75
C ALA A 66 -15.35 5.12 6.66
N THR A 67 -14.05 4.91 6.43
CA THR A 67 -13.25 5.62 5.41
C THR A 67 -13.66 5.21 3.99
N GLN A 68 -14.03 3.95 3.77
CA GLN A 68 -14.45 3.42 2.47
C GLN A 68 -15.74 4.09 1.96
N GLU A 69 -16.73 4.30 2.83
CA GLU A 69 -18.01 4.95 2.48
C GLU A 69 -17.80 6.41 2.02
N VAL A 70 -17.02 7.18 2.78
CA VAL A 70 -16.65 8.56 2.42
C VAL A 70 -15.89 8.60 1.09
N SER A 71 -14.96 7.66 0.91
CA SER A 71 -14.18 7.52 -0.34
C SER A 71 -15.02 7.17 -1.56
N GLN A 72 -16.04 6.31 -1.41
CA GLN A 72 -16.98 5.97 -2.49
C GLN A 72 -17.78 7.21 -2.93
N ARG A 73 -18.43 7.89 -1.98
CA ARG A 73 -19.19 9.13 -2.25
C ARG A 73 -18.32 10.20 -2.91
N MET A 74 -17.08 10.35 -2.46
CA MET A 74 -16.15 11.33 -3.02
C MET A 74 -15.82 11.03 -4.49
N ARG A 75 -15.56 9.76 -4.83
CA ARG A 75 -15.32 9.34 -6.23
C ARG A 75 -16.55 9.59 -7.10
N GLU A 76 -17.75 9.28 -6.62
CA GLU A 76 -19.01 9.53 -7.34
C GLU A 76 -19.19 11.01 -7.67
N LYS A 77 -18.95 11.91 -6.70
CA LYS A 77 -19.04 13.37 -6.90
C LYS A 77 -17.98 13.89 -7.88
N GLN A 78 -16.75 13.37 -7.80
CA GLN A 78 -15.68 13.71 -8.74
C GLN A 78 -15.99 13.23 -10.16
N LEU A 79 -16.64 12.07 -10.33
CA LEU A 79 -17.14 11.59 -11.62
C LEU A 79 -18.29 12.47 -12.14
N GLN A 80 -19.20 12.93 -11.28
CA GLN A 80 -20.26 13.88 -11.66
C GLN A 80 -19.68 15.20 -12.16
N ILE A 81 -18.68 15.77 -11.47
CA ILE A 81 -17.96 16.98 -11.93
C ILE A 81 -17.30 16.71 -13.29
N ARG A 82 -16.56 15.61 -13.43
CA ARG A 82 -15.89 15.23 -14.69
C ARG A 82 -16.91 15.15 -15.85
N ASN A 83 -18.03 14.46 -15.64
CA ASN A 83 -19.03 14.27 -16.68
C ASN A 83 -19.68 15.59 -17.11
N LEU A 84 -19.94 16.52 -16.19
CA LEU A 84 -20.46 17.86 -16.53
C LEU A 84 -19.47 18.64 -17.41
N LEU A 85 -18.19 18.63 -17.04
CA LEU A 85 -17.14 19.35 -17.78
C LEU A 85 -16.87 18.71 -19.16
N THR A 86 -16.75 17.38 -19.23
CA THR A 86 -16.54 16.65 -20.50
C THR A 86 -17.72 16.83 -21.46
N ASN A 87 -18.95 16.93 -20.96
CA ASN A 87 -20.14 17.16 -21.78
C ASN A 87 -20.33 18.64 -22.19
N GLY A 88 -19.37 19.52 -21.89
CA GLY A 88 -19.44 20.94 -22.25
C GLY A 88 -20.50 21.74 -21.47
N SER A 89 -20.87 21.30 -20.27
CA SER A 89 -21.83 22.03 -19.42
C SER A 89 -21.25 23.37 -18.96
N ASN A 90 -22.04 24.43 -19.14
CA ASN A 90 -21.75 25.76 -18.59
C ASN A 90 -22.43 25.99 -17.22
N ASP A 91 -22.98 24.95 -16.58
CA ASP A 91 -23.59 25.05 -15.25
C ASP A 91 -22.53 25.13 -14.13
N ALA A 92 -21.95 26.32 -14.00
CA ALA A 92 -21.01 26.65 -12.94
C ALA A 92 -21.61 26.51 -11.53
N ALA A 93 -22.93 26.65 -11.37
CA ALA A 93 -23.59 26.51 -10.06
C ALA A 93 -23.64 25.03 -9.62
N GLN A 94 -23.91 24.11 -10.54
CA GLN A 94 -23.85 22.67 -10.27
C GLN A 94 -22.42 22.21 -9.99
N VAL A 95 -21.43 22.66 -10.78
CA VAL A 95 -20.01 22.33 -10.55
C VAL A 95 -19.53 22.87 -9.18
N GLY A 96 -19.86 24.13 -8.86
CA GLY A 96 -19.50 24.74 -7.58
C GLY A 96 -20.11 24.00 -6.38
N ARG A 97 -21.38 23.61 -6.47
CA ARG A 97 -22.04 22.80 -5.43
C ARG A 97 -21.36 21.45 -5.22
N LEU A 98 -21.09 20.71 -6.30
CA LEU A 98 -20.40 19.40 -6.21
C LEU A 98 -18.99 19.52 -5.63
N THR A 99 -18.28 20.62 -5.93
CA THR A 99 -16.95 20.91 -5.37
C THR A 99 -17.02 21.13 -3.84
N ILE A 100 -18.04 21.85 -3.35
CA ILE A 100 -18.28 22.02 -1.92
C ILE A 100 -18.65 20.68 -1.25
N GLU A 101 -19.50 19.87 -1.89
CA GLU A 101 -19.84 18.52 -1.40
C GLU A 101 -18.59 17.62 -1.28
N VAL A 102 -17.65 17.69 -2.22
CA VAL A 102 -16.35 16.98 -2.14
C VAL A 102 -15.49 17.50 -0.98
N TYR A 103 -15.43 18.82 -0.77
CA TYR A 103 -14.66 19.41 0.33
C TYR A 103 -15.22 19.02 1.71
N GLU A 104 -16.54 19.00 1.88
CA GLU A 104 -17.17 18.54 3.12
C GLU A 104 -17.01 17.02 3.35
N LEU A 105 -16.90 16.22 2.28
CA LEU A 105 -16.49 14.81 2.38
C LEU A 105 -15.00 14.67 2.75
N GLN A 106 -14.10 15.55 2.29
CA GLN A 106 -12.68 15.53 2.68
C GLN A 106 -12.49 15.80 4.18
N LYS A 107 -13.25 16.75 4.74
CA LYS A 107 -13.24 17.03 6.19
C LYS A 107 -13.70 15.83 7.04
N GLN A 108 -14.48 14.92 6.47
CA GLN A 108 -14.89 13.66 7.11
C GLN A 108 -13.77 12.61 7.17
N PHE A 109 -12.55 12.85 6.65
CA PHE A 109 -11.40 11.97 6.91
C PHE A 109 -10.63 12.33 8.20
N SER A 110 -10.52 13.62 8.55
CA SER A 110 -9.76 14.05 9.73
C SER A 110 -10.48 13.78 11.06
N VAL A 111 -11.82 13.87 11.08
CA VAL A 111 -12.62 13.68 12.30
C VAL A 111 -12.61 12.20 12.77
N PRO A 112 -12.71 11.18 11.89
CA PRO A 112 -12.57 9.80 12.29
C PRO A 112 -11.21 9.44 12.87
N GLU A 113 -10.11 9.99 12.36
CA GLU A 113 -8.77 9.56 12.75
C GLU A 113 -8.49 9.74 14.25
N GLU A 114 -8.82 10.91 14.81
CA GLU A 114 -8.58 11.17 16.24
C GLU A 114 -9.48 10.31 17.14
N GLN A 115 -10.75 10.08 16.80
CA GLN A 115 -11.61 9.20 17.62
C GLN A 115 -11.12 7.75 17.61
N TYR A 116 -10.60 7.25 16.49
CA TYR A 116 -10.03 5.89 16.43
C TYR A 116 -8.67 5.84 17.16
N ARG A 117 -7.86 6.90 17.12
CA ARG A 117 -6.63 7.03 17.92
C ARG A 117 -6.92 6.99 19.42
N VAL A 118 -7.93 7.73 19.89
CA VAL A 118 -8.36 7.71 21.31
C VAL A 118 -8.82 6.31 21.73
N ARG A 119 -9.64 5.63 20.90
CA ARG A 119 -10.08 4.24 21.15
C ARG A 119 -8.89 3.27 21.19
N ALA A 120 -7.95 3.37 20.24
CA ALA A 120 -6.76 2.52 20.20
C ALA A 120 -5.87 2.72 21.43
N LEU A 121 -5.66 3.96 21.87
CA LEU A 121 -4.93 4.25 23.11
C LEU A 121 -5.67 3.73 24.36
N ALA A 122 -7.00 3.66 24.36
CA ALA A 122 -7.76 3.11 25.48
C ALA A 122 -7.53 1.60 25.70
N VAL A 123 -7.15 0.84 24.65
CA VAL A 123 -6.78 -0.59 24.74
C VAL A 123 -5.45 -0.80 25.49
N LEU A 124 -4.58 0.22 25.55
CA LEU A 124 -3.22 0.11 26.06
C LEU A 124 -3.11 0.39 27.57
N SER A 125 -2.21 -0.33 28.25
CA SER A 125 -1.79 -0.02 29.62
C SER A 125 -1.03 1.32 29.71
N ALA A 126 -0.80 1.82 30.93
CA ALA A 126 0.01 3.02 31.14
C ALA A 126 1.43 2.86 30.55
N ASP A 127 2.10 1.74 30.85
CA ASP A 127 3.46 1.46 30.36
C ASP A 127 3.52 1.32 28.83
N GLN A 128 2.50 0.70 28.23
CA GLN A 128 2.38 0.60 26.77
C GLN A 128 2.19 1.99 26.13
N LYS A 129 1.42 2.90 26.76
CA LYS A 129 1.29 4.29 26.32
C LYS A 129 2.62 5.06 26.38
N VAL A 130 3.45 4.82 27.42
CA VAL A 130 4.80 5.41 27.50
C VAL A 130 5.66 4.95 26.32
N LYS A 131 5.64 3.66 25.98
CA LYS A 131 6.33 3.13 24.79
C LYS A 131 5.81 3.71 23.47
N VAL A 132 4.49 3.92 23.32
CA VAL A 132 3.94 4.63 22.15
C VAL A 132 4.46 6.07 22.07
N GLY A 133 4.57 6.77 23.20
CA GLY A 133 5.20 8.09 23.27
C GLY A 133 6.67 8.08 22.81
N GLN A 134 7.44 7.03 23.12
CA GLN A 134 8.80 6.86 22.61
C GLN A 134 8.83 6.69 21.08
N LEU A 135 7.93 5.87 20.52
CA LEU A 135 7.78 5.74 19.06
C LEU A 135 7.41 7.08 18.40
N GLU A 136 6.56 7.89 19.02
CA GLU A 136 6.20 9.22 18.51
C GLU A 136 7.42 10.16 18.44
N GLN A 137 8.32 10.12 19.43
CA GLN A 137 9.57 10.90 19.41
C GLN A 137 10.54 10.40 18.32
N ILE A 138 10.63 9.08 18.10
CA ILE A 138 11.43 8.49 17.02
C ILE A 138 10.88 8.90 15.63
N LEU A 139 9.55 8.88 15.46
CA LEU A 139 8.90 9.32 14.22
C LEU A 139 9.22 10.79 13.91
N LYS A 140 9.22 11.68 14.92
CA LYS A 140 9.61 13.10 14.75
C LYS A 140 11.06 13.29 14.29
N GLN A 141 11.96 12.36 14.61
CA GLN A 141 13.36 12.39 14.17
C GLN A 141 13.59 11.73 12.80
N THR A 142 12.61 10.99 12.28
CA THR A 142 12.74 10.23 11.02
C THR A 142 13.15 11.08 9.80
N PRO A 143 12.69 12.34 9.61
CA PRO A 143 13.16 13.18 8.51
C PRO A 143 14.68 13.44 8.54
N ALA A 144 15.25 13.66 9.73
CA ALA A 144 16.69 13.86 9.90
C ALA A 144 17.47 12.54 9.69
N ALA A 145 16.93 11.41 10.18
CA ALA A 145 17.51 10.10 9.93
C ALA A 145 17.55 9.76 8.43
N TYR A 146 16.48 10.06 7.68
CA TYR A 146 16.42 9.87 6.23
C TYR A 146 17.46 10.72 5.49
N GLN A 147 17.61 11.99 5.86
CA GLN A 147 18.66 12.87 5.32
C GLN A 147 20.07 12.34 5.65
N ALA A 148 20.29 11.86 6.87
CA ALA A 148 21.55 11.25 7.28
C ALA A 148 21.87 9.96 6.48
N THR A 149 20.89 9.12 6.17
CA THR A 149 21.05 7.98 5.25
C THR A 149 21.42 8.45 3.83
N HIS A 150 20.78 9.50 3.30
CA HIS A 150 21.12 10.03 1.98
C HIS A 150 22.53 10.64 1.92
N LEU A 151 23.00 11.22 3.03
CA LEU A 151 24.36 11.71 3.23
C LEU A 151 25.37 10.59 3.59
N LEU A 152 24.96 9.31 3.53
CA LEU A 152 25.77 8.13 3.86
C LEU A 152 26.30 8.09 5.30
N LEU A 153 25.71 8.87 6.21
CA LEU A 153 26.05 8.89 7.64
C LEU A 153 25.39 7.75 8.42
N LEU A 154 24.32 7.18 7.87
CA LEU A 154 23.60 6.03 8.40
C LEU A 154 23.38 4.98 7.30
N ASN A 155 23.41 3.71 7.67
CA ASN A 155 22.95 2.64 6.79
C ASN A 155 21.45 2.83 6.48
N PRO A 156 20.99 2.47 5.27
CA PRO A 156 19.56 2.42 4.99
C PRO A 156 18.89 1.40 5.91
N LEU A 157 17.63 1.66 6.27
CA LEU A 157 16.81 0.65 6.95
C LEU A 157 16.78 -0.62 6.08
N PRO A 158 16.87 -1.82 6.69
CA PRO A 158 16.66 -3.04 5.93
C PRO A 158 15.29 -2.98 5.26
N PRO A 159 15.13 -3.56 4.06
CA PRO A 159 13.79 -3.70 3.48
C PRO A 159 12.93 -4.42 4.50
N GLY A 160 11.75 -3.86 4.79
CA GLY A 160 10.80 -4.55 5.65
C GLY A 160 10.38 -5.89 5.04
N PRO A 161 9.58 -6.70 5.75
CA PRO A 161 8.58 -7.46 5.01
C PRO A 161 7.72 -6.40 4.28
N PRO A 162 7.22 -6.57 3.05
CA PRO A 162 6.14 -5.67 2.60
C PRO A 162 4.77 -6.08 3.19
N GLN A 163 3.64 -5.70 2.58
CA GLN A 163 2.28 -6.21 2.92
C GLN A 163 1.61 -6.82 1.68
N ILE A 164 0.48 -7.54 1.80
CA ILE A 164 -0.02 -8.41 0.70
C ILE A 164 -0.71 -7.68 -0.47
N PHE A 165 -0.55 -8.19 -1.71
CA PHE A 165 -1.45 -7.89 -2.83
C PHE A 165 -1.83 -9.16 -3.60
N THR A 166 -2.62 -9.99 -2.95
CA THR A 166 -3.47 -10.95 -3.65
C THR A 166 -4.56 -10.17 -4.37
N GLY A 167 -4.39 -9.96 -5.68
CA GLY A 167 -5.33 -9.24 -6.53
C GLY A 167 -6.63 -10.02 -6.79
N SER A 168 -7.36 -10.38 -5.73
CA SER A 168 -8.68 -11.01 -5.79
C SER A 168 -9.81 -9.99 -6.02
N ASP A 169 -9.55 -8.71 -5.76
CA ASP A 169 -10.40 -7.63 -6.26
C ASP A 169 -10.12 -7.46 -7.76
N SER A 170 -10.96 -8.14 -8.54
CA SER A 170 -10.94 -8.07 -9.99
C SER A 170 -11.06 -6.61 -10.46
N LEU A 171 -10.05 -6.15 -11.20
CA LEU A 171 -10.19 -4.98 -12.05
C LEU A 171 -11.44 -5.19 -12.92
N PRO A 172 -12.41 -4.25 -12.95
CA PRO A 172 -13.51 -4.35 -13.88
C PRO A 172 -12.92 -4.37 -15.28
N ALA A 173 -13.22 -5.44 -16.03
CA ALA A 173 -12.71 -5.60 -17.38
C ALA A 173 -13.11 -4.38 -18.20
N ILE A 174 -12.12 -3.63 -18.68
CA ILE A 174 -12.32 -2.58 -19.68
C ILE A 174 -12.70 -3.33 -20.97
N GLN A 175 -13.99 -3.46 -21.22
CA GLN A 175 -14.48 -3.91 -22.52
C GLN A 175 -14.23 -2.79 -23.55
N PRO A 176 -13.80 -3.14 -24.78
CA PRO A 176 -13.54 -2.18 -25.85
C PRO A 176 -14.82 -1.53 -26.38
#